data_AF-A0A484SR96-F1
#
_entry.id   AF-A0A484SR96-F1
#
_cell.length_a   1.000
_cell.length_b   1.000
_cell.length_c   1.000
_cell.angle_alpha   90.00
_cell.angle_beta   90.00
_cell.angle_gamma   90.00
#
_symmetry.space_group_name_H-M   'P 1'
#
loop_
_entity.id
_entity.type
_entity.pdbx_description
1 polymer ?
#
loop_
_entity_poly.entity_id
_entity_poly.type
_entity_poly.pdbx_seq_one_letter_code
_entity_poly.pdbx_strand_id
1 'polypeptide(L)'
;MTTRSQQRRYAFEFLAAMGIYALVLVASLLALNAMPPDSAWRVPVSLLPVLPCVLALWVVVRQTRRMDELQMRVQFEAIGFAFAGTALLTFSYGFLENVGLPRLSMFFVWPLMAVLWMIGGQISARRYR
;
A
#
# COMPACT_ATOMS: atom_id res chain seq x y z
N MET A 1 15.61 26.37 -3.78
CA MET A 1 14.37 26.69 -3.01
C MET A 1 13.11 25.91 -3.48
N THR A 2 13.22 24.82 -4.26
CA THR A 2 12.07 24.14 -4.91
C THR A 2 11.67 22.76 -4.35
N THR A 3 12.37 22.24 -3.34
CA THR A 3 12.13 20.87 -2.83
C THR A 3 10.91 20.76 -1.91
N ARG A 4 10.67 21.73 -1.03
CA ARG A 4 9.54 21.71 -0.08
C ARG A 4 8.16 21.85 -0.74
N SER A 5 8.04 22.62 -1.82
CA SER A 5 6.76 22.82 -2.53
C SER A 5 6.35 21.58 -3.31
N GLN A 6 7.30 20.88 -3.93
CA GLN A 6 7.03 19.60 -4.61
C GLN A 6 6.67 18.49 -3.61
N GLN A 7 7.35 18.42 -2.46
CA GLN A 7 6.98 17.47 -1.39
C GLN A 7 5.60 17.74 -0.81
N ARG A 8 5.22 19.00 -0.55
CA ARG A 8 3.86 19.35 -0.08
C ARG A 8 2.80 19.03 -1.14
N ARG A 9 3.10 19.26 -2.42
CA ARG A 9 2.20 18.91 -3.52
C ARG A 9 2.02 17.40 -3.64
N TYR A 10 3.09 16.62 -3.55
CA TYR A 10 3.03 15.16 -3.51
C TYR A 10 2.21 14.66 -2.32
N ALA A 11 2.47 15.18 -1.11
CA ALA A 11 1.71 14.81 0.08
C ALA A 11 0.23 15.15 -0.07
N PHE A 12 -0.11 16.30 -0.66
CA PHE A 12 -1.49 16.67 -0.94
C PHE A 12 -2.13 15.78 -2.01
N GLU A 13 -1.44 15.49 -3.11
CA GLU A 13 -1.93 14.58 -4.18
C GLU A 13 -2.15 13.16 -3.63
N PHE A 14 -1.24 12.67 -2.79
CA PHE A 14 -1.35 11.37 -2.13
C PHE A 14 -2.48 11.35 -1.09
N LEU A 15 -2.59 12.38 -0.24
CA LEU A 15 -3.68 12.50 0.74
C LEU A 15 -5.04 12.66 0.06
N ALA A 16 -5.12 13.40 -1.04
CA ALA A 16 -6.33 13.50 -1.84
C ALA A 16 -6.72 12.15 -2.45
N ALA A 17 -5.76 11.41 -3.02
CA ALA A 17 -6.00 10.06 -3.53
C ALA A 17 -6.47 9.11 -2.42
N MET A 18 -5.89 9.22 -1.22
CA MET A 18 -6.28 8.41 -0.06
C MET A 18 -7.64 8.80 0.51
N GLY A 19 -7.99 10.09 0.47
CA GLY A 19 -9.33 10.58 0.80
C GLY A 19 -10.39 10.07 -0.17
N ILE A 20 -10.09 10.11 -1.48
CA ILE A 20 -10.97 9.52 -2.51
C ILE A 20 -11.12 8.01 -2.27
N TYR A 21 -10.02 7.30 -2.00
CA TYR A 21 -10.07 5.88 -1.64
C TYR A 21 -10.99 5.61 -0.45
N ALA A 22 -10.84 6.36 0.64
CA ALA A 22 -11.67 6.20 1.83
C ALA A 22 -13.15 6.45 1.54
N LEU A 23 -13.48 7.49 0.78
CA LEU A 23 -14.86 7.80 0.37
C LEU A 23 -15.46 6.68 -0.49
N VAL A 24 -14.72 6.20 -1.49
CA VAL A 24 -15.16 5.11 -2.38
C VAL A 24 -15.31 3.80 -1.61
N LEU A 25 -14.42 3.51 -0.67
CA LEU A 25 -14.49 2.34 0.20
C LEU A 25 -15.76 2.38 1.07
N VAL A 26 -16.01 3.50 1.76
CA VAL A 26 -17.21 3.66 2.59
C VAL A 26 -18.47 3.52 1.74
N ALA A 27 -18.52 4.18 0.57
CA ALA A 27 -19.66 4.07 -0.34
C ALA A 27 -19.89 2.64 -0.85
N SER A 28 -18.82 1.93 -1.21
CA SER A 28 -18.86 0.52 -1.62
C SER A 28 -19.40 -0.37 -0.51
N LEU A 29 -18.90 -0.23 0.72
CA LEU A 29 -19.36 -1.02 1.87
C LEU A 29 -20.83 -0.74 2.21
N LEU A 30 -21.27 0.52 2.17
CA LEU A 30 -22.68 0.88 2.38
C LEU A 30 -23.58 0.28 1.30
N ALA A 31 -23.16 0.35 0.03
CA ALA A 31 -23.91 -0.25 -1.08
C ALA A 31 -23.99 -1.78 -0.96
N LEU A 32 -22.90 -2.46 -0.56
CA LEU A 32 -22.90 -3.91 -0.36
C LEU A 32 -23.81 -4.37 0.77
N ASN A 33 -23.97 -3.57 1.83
CA ASN A 33 -24.88 -3.86 2.94
C ASN A 33 -26.36 -3.68 2.54
N ALA A 34 -26.65 -2.78 1.59
CA ALA A 34 -28.01 -2.54 1.10
C ALA A 34 -28.43 -3.51 -0.04
N MET A 35 -27.48 -4.22 -0.65
CA MET A 35 -27.76 -5.15 -1.76
C MET A 35 -28.14 -6.56 -1.29
N PRO A 36 -29.06 -7.25 -1.99
CA PRO A 36 -29.32 -8.67 -1.76
C PRO A 36 -28.04 -9.52 -1.89
N PRO A 37 -27.88 -10.62 -1.14
CA PRO A 37 -26.68 -11.47 -1.18
C PRO A 37 -26.38 -12.08 -2.56
N ASP A 38 -27.41 -12.31 -3.35
CA ASP A 38 -27.47 -12.95 -4.66
C ASP A 38 -27.34 -11.97 -5.84
N SER A 39 -27.18 -10.67 -5.56
CA SER A 39 -27.02 -9.65 -6.61
C SER A 39 -25.69 -9.77 -7.35
N ALA A 40 -25.75 -9.83 -8.69
CA ALA A 40 -24.59 -9.83 -9.57
C ALA A 40 -23.71 -8.57 -9.44
N TRP A 41 -24.25 -7.48 -8.90
CA TRP A 41 -23.52 -6.21 -8.72
C TRP A 41 -22.58 -6.19 -7.52
N ARG A 42 -22.64 -7.18 -6.60
CA ARG A 42 -21.77 -7.19 -5.42
C ARG A 42 -20.29 -7.30 -5.78
N VAL A 43 -19.94 -8.08 -6.80
CA VAL A 43 -18.55 -8.27 -7.25
C VAL A 43 -17.94 -6.97 -7.80
N PRO A 44 -18.54 -6.30 -8.80
CA PRO A 44 -17.97 -5.03 -9.28
C PRO A 44 -17.98 -3.94 -8.21
N VAL A 45 -18.99 -3.88 -7.34
CA VAL A 45 -19.04 -2.89 -6.25
C VAL A 45 -17.93 -3.11 -5.22
N SER A 46 -17.61 -4.36 -4.87
CA SER A 46 -16.52 -4.67 -3.93
C SER A 46 -15.12 -4.34 -4.51
N LEU A 47 -14.99 -4.32 -5.83
CA LEU A 47 -13.77 -3.95 -6.53
C LEU A 47 -13.63 -2.45 -6.81
N LEU A 48 -14.68 -1.63 -6.64
CA LEU A 48 -14.61 -0.17 -6.84
C LEU A 48 -13.45 0.52 -6.10
N PRO A 49 -13.11 0.16 -4.85
CA PRO A 49 -11.99 0.78 -4.13
C PRO A 49 -10.61 0.51 -4.76
N VAL A 50 -10.51 -0.43 -5.71
CA VAL A 50 -9.27 -0.69 -6.46
C VAL A 50 -8.97 0.46 -7.43
N LEU A 51 -9.98 1.15 -7.96
CA LEU A 51 -9.78 2.26 -8.92
C LEU A 51 -8.98 3.41 -8.30
N PRO A 52 -9.31 3.93 -7.10
CA PRO A 52 -8.46 4.87 -6.38
C PRO A 52 -7.04 4.36 -6.12
N CYS A 53 -6.87 3.06 -5.84
CA CYS A 53 -5.54 2.48 -5.63
C CYS A 53 -4.67 2.56 -6.89
N VAL A 54 -5.25 2.44 -8.09
CA VAL A 54 -4.52 2.62 -9.36
C VAL A 54 -4.01 4.06 -9.50
N LEU A 55 -4.80 5.05 -9.08
CA LEU A 55 -4.36 6.45 -9.07
C LEU A 55 -3.21 6.66 -8.08
N ALA A 56 -3.31 6.09 -6.87
CA ALA A 56 -2.23 6.16 -5.89
C ALA A 56 -0.93 5.50 -6.43
N LEU A 57 -1.05 4.35 -7.08
CA LEU A 57 0.07 3.69 -7.75
C LEU A 57 0.71 4.59 -8.81
N TRP A 58 -0.11 5.25 -9.64
CA TRP A 58 0.39 6.18 -10.66
C TRP A 58 1.15 7.37 -10.04
N VAL A 59 0.64 7.95 -8.95
CA VAL A 59 1.31 9.02 -8.19
C VAL A 59 2.66 8.55 -7.67
N VAL A 60 2.73 7.35 -7.09
CA VAL A 60 3.98 6.75 -6.59
C VAL A 60 4.99 6.54 -7.72
N VAL A 61 4.59 5.90 -8.82
CA VAL A 61 5.48 5.65 -9.98
C VAL A 61 6.01 6.96 -10.56
N ARG A 62 5.14 7.97 -10.70
CA ARG A 62 5.53 9.30 -11.17
C ARG A 62 6.53 9.96 -10.23
N GLN A 63 6.37 9.80 -8.92
CA GLN A 63 7.28 10.36 -7.93
C GLN A 63 8.63 9.65 -7.96
N THR A 64 8.66 8.32 -8.08
CA THR A 64 9.92 7.55 -8.17
C THR A 64 10.77 8.00 -9.36
N ARG A 65 10.15 8.30 -10.51
CA ARG A 65 10.85 8.84 -11.70
C ARG A 65 11.44 10.23 -11.51
N ARG A 66 11.05 10.96 -10.46
CA ARG A 66 11.53 12.31 -10.13
C ARG A 66 12.54 12.31 -8.98
N MET A 67 12.82 11.15 -8.39
CA MET A 67 13.80 11.03 -7.31
C MET A 67 15.22 11.19 -7.85
N ASP A 68 16.11 11.72 -7.03
CA ASP A 68 17.55 11.65 -7.29
C ASP A 68 18.05 10.20 -7.12
N GLU A 69 19.26 9.92 -7.61
CA GLU A 69 19.82 8.55 -7.59
C GLU A 69 20.01 8.01 -6.17
N LEU A 70 20.35 8.88 -5.21
CA LEU A 70 20.57 8.51 -3.81
C LEU A 70 19.26 8.08 -3.14
N GLN A 71 18.20 8.87 -3.31
CA GLN A 71 16.86 8.56 -2.83
C GLN A 71 16.32 7.30 -3.51
N MET A 72 16.52 7.13 -4.82
CA MET A 72 16.08 5.93 -5.53
C MET A 72 16.78 4.67 -5.00
N ARG A 73 18.10 4.73 -4.71
CA ARG A 73 18.83 3.62 -4.09
C ARG A 73 18.28 3.26 -2.71
N VAL A 74 18.09 4.26 -1.84
CA VAL A 74 17.50 4.05 -0.50
C VAL A 74 16.12 3.41 -0.61
N GLN A 75 15.27 3.90 -1.50
CA GLN A 75 13.92 3.35 -1.70
C GLN A 75 13.95 1.93 -2.25
N PHE A 76 14.86 1.63 -3.16
CA PHE A 76 15.00 0.29 -3.72
C PHE A 76 15.47 -0.72 -2.67
N GLU A 77 16.48 -0.37 -1.86
CA GLU A 77 16.91 -1.22 -0.74
C GLU A 77 15.78 -1.43 0.28
N ALA A 78 15.04 -0.37 0.60
CA ALA A 78 13.89 -0.42 1.50
C ALA A 78 12.80 -1.37 0.97
N ILE A 79 12.47 -1.28 -0.32
CA ILE A 79 11.48 -2.15 -0.98
C ILE A 79 11.98 -3.59 -1.01
N GLY A 80 13.27 -3.82 -1.31
CA GLY A 80 13.86 -5.16 -1.29
C GLY A 80 13.77 -5.81 0.09
N PHE A 81 14.11 -5.06 1.14
CA PHE A 81 13.95 -5.51 2.53
C PHE A 81 12.49 -5.79 2.89
N ALA A 82 11.58 -4.87 2.53
CA ALA A 82 10.16 -5.03 2.79
C ALA A 82 9.58 -6.25 2.10
N PHE A 83 9.93 -6.46 0.83
CA PHE A 83 9.49 -7.59 0.04
C PHE A 83 9.97 -8.91 0.63
N ALA A 84 11.29 -9.04 0.86
CA ALA A 84 11.87 -10.25 1.41
C ALA A 84 11.34 -10.57 2.83
N GLY A 85 11.26 -9.55 3.70
CA GLY A 85 10.75 -9.71 5.05
C GLY A 85 9.26 -10.05 5.07
N THR A 86 8.44 -9.43 4.21
CA THR A 86 7.02 -9.76 4.08
C THR A 86 6.86 -11.19 3.60
N ALA A 87 7.55 -11.58 2.53
CA ALA A 87 7.50 -12.94 1.99
C ALA A 87 7.87 -13.99 3.05
N LEU A 88 8.97 -13.76 3.78
CA LEU A 88 9.41 -14.63 4.87
C LEU A 88 8.31 -14.78 5.93
N LEU A 89 7.77 -13.67 6.44
CA LEU A 89 6.75 -13.69 7.50
C LEU A 89 5.43 -14.31 7.02
N THR A 90 4.97 -13.98 5.81
CA THR A 90 3.72 -14.56 5.26
C THR A 90 3.87 -16.04 4.98
N PHE A 91 5.04 -16.50 4.50
CA PHE A 91 5.29 -17.93 4.32
C PHE A 91 5.37 -18.65 5.66
N SER A 92 6.09 -18.10 6.64
CA SER A 92 6.13 -18.64 7.99
C SER A 92 4.73 -18.76 8.58
N TYR A 93 3.88 -17.74 8.42
CA TYR A 93 2.50 -17.81 8.89
C TYR A 93 1.67 -18.86 8.13
N GLY A 94 1.84 -18.97 6.81
CA GLY A 94 1.19 -20.02 6.02
C GLY A 94 1.54 -21.44 6.51
N PHE A 95 2.76 -21.66 7.01
CA PHE A 95 3.11 -22.93 7.66
C PHE A 95 2.38 -23.13 9.00
N LEU A 96 2.19 -22.06 9.77
CA LEU A 96 1.44 -22.10 11.03
C LEU A 96 -0.04 -22.42 10.81
N GLU A 97 -0.61 -22.07 9.65
CA GLU A 97 -1.98 -22.48 9.31
C GLU A 97 -2.13 -24.03 9.24
N ASN A 98 -1.06 -24.77 8.91
CA ASN A 98 -1.09 -26.24 8.90
C ASN A 98 -1.24 -26.87 10.29
N VAL A 99 -0.91 -26.14 11.36
CA VAL A 99 -1.06 -26.59 12.75
C VAL A 99 -2.32 -26.03 13.42
N GLY A 100 -3.23 -25.43 12.62
CA GLY A 100 -4.56 -25.00 13.08
C GLY A 100 -4.68 -23.52 13.45
N LEU A 101 -3.68 -22.68 13.13
CA LEU A 101 -3.85 -21.22 13.28
C LEU A 101 -4.92 -20.69 12.30
N PRO A 102 -5.63 -19.60 12.67
CA PRO A 102 -6.69 -19.03 11.84
C PRO A 102 -6.11 -18.38 10.57
N ARG A 103 -6.87 -18.45 9.48
CA ARG A 103 -6.51 -17.77 8.22
C ARG A 103 -6.56 -16.26 8.41
N LEU A 104 -5.47 -15.59 8.06
CA LEU A 104 -5.41 -14.14 8.08
C LEU A 104 -5.93 -13.55 6.77
N SER A 105 -6.57 -12.39 6.88
CA SER A 105 -6.98 -11.63 5.71
C SER A 105 -5.78 -11.09 4.94
N MET A 106 -5.85 -11.07 3.61
CA MET A 106 -4.83 -10.44 2.75
C MET A 106 -4.63 -8.96 3.07
N PHE A 107 -5.60 -8.30 3.72
CA PHE A 107 -5.48 -6.93 4.20
C PHE A 107 -4.35 -6.72 5.23
N PHE A 108 -3.85 -7.77 5.89
CA PHE A 108 -2.71 -7.67 6.81
C PHE A 108 -1.34 -7.59 6.10
N VAL A 109 -1.26 -8.07 4.86
CA VAL A 109 0.00 -8.12 4.11
C VAL A 109 0.51 -6.71 3.80
N TRP A 110 -0.39 -5.81 3.41
CA TRP A 110 0.00 -4.46 3.03
C TRP A 110 0.55 -3.64 4.22
N PRO A 111 -0.12 -3.56 5.40
CA PRO A 111 0.45 -2.89 6.57
C PRO A 111 1.78 -3.49 7.02
N LEU A 112 1.91 -4.82 6.98
CA LEU A 112 3.17 -5.50 7.30
C LEU A 112 4.30 -5.04 6.38
N MET A 113 4.05 -5.05 5.07
CA MET A 113 5.01 -4.59 4.08
C MET A 113 5.34 -3.11 4.26
N ALA A 114 4.36 -2.26 4.56
CA ALA A 114 4.57 -0.83 4.82
C ALA A 114 5.47 -0.59 6.04
N VAL A 115 5.26 -1.34 7.14
CA VAL A 115 6.11 -1.28 8.34
C VAL A 115 7.54 -1.69 8.01
N LEU A 116 7.73 -2.81 7.31
CA LEU A 116 9.06 -3.26 6.92
C LEU A 116 9.74 -2.30 5.95
N TRP A 117 8.99 -1.69 5.03
CA TRP A 117 9.51 -0.67 4.11
C TRP A 117 9.97 0.58 4.84
N MET A 118 9.22 1.05 5.85
CA MET A 118 9.66 2.16 6.70
C MET A 118 10.95 1.81 7.44
N ILE A 119 11.05 0.60 8.01
CA ILE A 119 12.25 0.13 8.72
C ILE A 119 13.45 0.05 7.75
N GLY A 120 13.26 -0.58 6.60
CA GLY A 120 14.29 -0.69 5.55
C GLY A 120 14.76 0.67 5.07
N GLY A 121 13.83 1.61 4.87
CA GLY A 121 14.14 2.99 4.48
C GLY A 121 14.97 3.73 5.52
N GLN A 122 14.67 3.57 6.81
CA GLN A 122 15.46 4.17 7.89
C GLN A 122 16.87 3.57 7.97
N ILE A 123 17.01 2.25 7.82
CA ILE A 123 18.30 1.55 7.84
C ILE A 123 19.16 2.01 6.65
N SER A 124 18.61 1.97 5.43
CA SER A 124 19.31 2.41 4.22
C SER A 124 19.65 3.90 4.27
N ALA A 125 18.74 4.77 4.73
CA ALA A 125 19.03 6.19 4.86
C ALA A 125 20.17 6.50 5.84
N ARG A 126 20.36 5.69 6.89
CA ARG A 126 21.49 5.82 7.83
C ARG A 126 22.82 5.37 7.21
N ARG A 127 22.80 4.46 6.23
CA ARG A 127 24.00 3.96 5.55
C ARG A 127 24.62 4.97 4.59
N TYR A 128 23.80 5.84 4.00
CA TYR A 128 24.22 6.85 3.02
C TYR A 128 24.33 8.27 3.60
N ARG A 129 24.22 8.42 4.92
CA ARG A 129 24.55 9.64 5.66
C ARG A 129 26.00 9.59 6.13
#